data_AF-A0A4Y2QR44-F1
#
_entry.id   AF-A0A4Y2QR44-F1
#
_cell.length_a   1.000
_cell.length_b   1.000
_cell.length_c   1.000
_cell.angle_alpha   90.00
_cell.angle_beta   90.00
_cell.angle_gamma   90.00
#
_symmetry.space_group_name_H-M   'P 1'
#
loop_
_entity.id
_entity.type
_entity.pdbx_description
1 polymer ?
#
loop_
_entity_poly.entity_id
_entity_poly.type
_entity_poly.pdbx_seq_one_letter_code
_entity_poly.pdbx_strand_id
1 'polypeptide(L)'
;MARPLQWVVCQLHSNEHPLRRLIEHLDGSTTGPQGFSGSIGKILSNCEHLLIIETFLQILGNFPIIEKNVSDNFSTDQKYLWDICMAVTSGQYSPSLANKNPGKLSHTRWLTATN
;
A
#
# COMPACT_ATOMS: atom_id res chain seq x y z
N MET A 1 -9.68 -32.21 -21.06
CA MET A 1 -8.40 -31.59 -20.66
C MET A 1 -8.68 -30.48 -19.66
N ALA A 2 -8.58 -30.78 -18.36
CA ALA A 2 -8.84 -29.82 -17.30
C ALA A 2 -7.60 -28.93 -17.09
N ARG A 3 -7.76 -27.61 -17.18
CA ARG A 3 -6.67 -26.67 -16.89
C ARG A 3 -6.48 -26.63 -15.37
N PRO A 4 -5.28 -26.90 -14.84
CA PRO A 4 -5.04 -26.79 -13.40
C PRO A 4 -5.20 -25.32 -12.99
N LEU A 5 -5.96 -25.09 -11.93
CA LEU A 5 -6.10 -23.79 -11.28
C LEU A 5 -4.69 -23.33 -10.89
N GLN A 6 -4.10 -22.39 -11.65
CA GLN A 6 -2.83 -21.80 -11.24
C GLN A 6 -3.11 -21.05 -9.95
N TRP A 7 -2.60 -21.59 -8.85
CA TRP A 7 -2.57 -20.89 -7.58
C TRP A 7 -1.76 -19.63 -7.83
N VAL A 8 -2.47 -18.50 -7.87
CA VAL A 8 -1.88 -17.17 -7.93
C VAL A 8 -1.20 -16.96 -6.59
N VAL A 9 -0.05 -17.59 -6.38
CA VAL A 9 0.89 -17.26 -5.32
C VAL A 9 1.29 -15.82 -5.58
N CYS A 10 0.53 -14.95 -4.92
CA CYS A 10 0.70 -13.52 -4.74
C CYS A 10 1.06 -12.76 -6.04
N GLN A 11 0.06 -12.32 -6.82
CA GLN A 11 0.26 -11.21 -7.80
C GLN A 11 0.95 -9.99 -7.16
N LEU A 12 0.79 -9.82 -5.84
CA LEU A 12 1.53 -8.85 -5.03
C LEU A 12 3.06 -9.02 -5.13
N HIS A 13 3.58 -10.24 -5.24
CA HIS A 13 5.02 -10.49 -5.40
C HIS A 13 5.52 -10.10 -6.80
N SER A 14 4.68 -10.25 -7.84
CA SER A 14 4.98 -9.71 -9.17
C SER A 14 5.06 -8.18 -9.16
N ASN A 15 4.22 -7.52 -8.35
CA ASN A 15 4.27 -6.06 -8.16
C ASN A 15 5.45 -5.61 -7.29
N GLU A 16 5.97 -6.49 -6.43
CA GLU A 16 7.10 -6.19 -5.55
C GLU A 16 8.35 -5.81 -6.35
N HIS A 17 8.63 -6.48 -7.47
CA HIS A 17 9.84 -6.26 -8.25
C HIS A 17 9.93 -4.86 -8.92
N PRO A 18 8.90 -4.36 -9.63
CA PRO A 18 8.92 -2.99 -10.16
C PRO A 18 8.82 -1.93 -9.06
N LEU A 19 8.01 -2.17 -8.01
CA LEU A 19 7.91 -1.24 -6.88
C LEU A 19 9.24 -1.12 -6.13
N ARG A 20 9.97 -2.22 -5.96
CA ARG A 20 11.30 -2.22 -5.37
C ARG A 20 12.26 -1.30 -6.13
N ARG A 21 12.28 -1.37 -7.46
CA ARG A 21 13.15 -0.51 -8.29
C ARG A 21 12.77 0.97 -8.19
N LEU A 22 11.47 1.26 -8.16
CA LEU A 22 10.98 2.63 -7.94
C LEU A 22 11.43 3.16 -6.58
N ILE A 23 11.35 2.34 -5.53
CA ILE A 23 11.69 2.75 -4.18
C ILE A 23 13.20 2.85 -3.99
N GLU A 24 13.98 1.96 -4.59
CA GLU A 24 15.45 2.11 -4.68
C GLU A 24 15.83 3.44 -5.33
N HIS A 25 15.07 3.88 -6.34
CA HIS A 25 15.29 5.18 -6.98
C HIS A 25 14.90 6.36 -6.09
N LEU A 26 13.78 6.27 -5.37
CA LEU A 26 13.24 7.35 -4.54
C LEU A 26 13.91 7.46 -3.16
N ASP A 27 14.28 6.34 -2.55
CA ASP A 27 14.77 6.23 -1.16
C ASP A 27 16.20 5.66 -1.07
N GLY A 28 16.80 5.31 -2.21
CA GLY A 28 18.14 4.73 -2.27
C GLY A 28 18.16 3.22 -2.02
N SER A 29 19.34 2.64 -2.23
CA SER A 29 19.57 1.21 -2.01
C SER A 29 19.56 0.87 -0.52
N THR A 30 18.79 -0.14 -0.15
CA THR A 30 18.75 -0.65 1.22
C THR A 30 20.11 -1.20 1.63
N THR A 31 20.55 -0.90 2.85
CA THR A 31 21.85 -1.38 3.40
C THR A 31 21.73 -2.73 4.10
N GLY A 32 20.51 -3.30 4.17
CA GLY A 32 20.22 -4.61 4.75
C GLY A 32 18.72 -4.87 4.88
N PRO A 33 18.31 -6.03 5.46
CA PRO A 33 16.90 -6.43 5.59
C PRO A 33 16.03 -5.47 6.42
N GLN A 34 16.69 -4.71 7.29
CA GLN A 34 16.09 -3.79 8.26
C GLN A 34 16.34 -2.32 7.89
N GLY A 35 17.15 -2.05 6.86
CA GLY A 35 17.78 -0.76 6.64
C GLY A 35 17.21 -0.01 5.45
N PHE A 36 16.20 0.83 5.69
CA PHE A 36 15.90 1.91 4.78
C PHE A 36 17.04 2.94 4.82
N SER A 37 17.67 3.19 3.68
CA SER A 37 18.76 4.16 3.57
C SER A 37 18.25 5.60 3.56
N GLY A 38 17.15 5.82 2.87
CA GLY A 38 16.62 7.15 2.60
C GLY A 38 15.62 7.64 3.65
N SER A 39 15.19 8.87 3.44
CA SER A 39 14.29 9.58 4.35
C SER A 39 12.89 8.97 4.38
N ILE A 40 12.39 8.45 3.25
CA ILE A 40 11.04 7.90 3.14
C ILE A 40 10.95 6.65 4.02
N GLY A 41 11.87 5.70 3.84
CA GLY A 41 11.81 4.47 4.61
C GLY A 41 12.14 4.67 6.10
N LYS A 42 12.98 5.64 6.46
CA LYS A 42 13.19 6.05 7.87
C LYS A 42 11.95 6.67 8.52
N ILE A 43 11.11 7.36 7.75
CA ILE A 43 9.81 7.84 8.24
C ILE A 43 8.86 6.66 8.41
N LEU A 44 8.85 5.72 7.44
CA LEU A 44 8.01 4.53 7.47
C LEU A 44 8.35 3.58 8.63
N SER A 45 9.59 3.52 9.11
CA SER A 45 9.92 2.69 10.29
C SER A 45 9.17 3.12 11.56
N ASN A 46 8.64 4.35 11.59
CA ASN A 46 7.82 4.86 12.68
C ASN A 46 6.36 5.11 12.24
N CYS A 47 5.87 4.43 11.19
CA CYS A 47 4.57 4.72 10.57
C CYS A 47 3.39 4.64 11.54
N GLU A 48 3.44 3.74 12.51
CA GLU A 48 2.43 3.55 13.54
C GLU A 48 2.31 4.73 14.53
N HIS A 49 3.34 5.58 14.60
CA HIS A 49 3.40 6.78 15.42
C HIS A 49 3.24 8.07 14.60
N LEU A 50 3.10 7.98 13.27
CA LEU A 50 2.94 9.17 12.45
C LEU A 50 1.57 9.80 12.71
N LEU A 51 1.59 11.12 12.86
CA LEU A 51 0.36 11.90 12.97
C LEU A 51 -0.43 11.79 11.67
N ILE A 52 -1.75 11.72 11.80
CA ILE A 52 -2.66 11.81 10.67
C ILE A 52 -2.49 13.20 10.05
N ILE A 53 -2.13 13.23 8.77
CA ILE A 53 -1.97 14.47 8.02
C ILE A 53 -3.35 14.97 7.64
N GLU A 54 -3.77 16.09 8.24
CA GLU A 54 -5.09 16.70 7.98
C GLU A 54 -5.23 17.28 6.57
N THR A 55 -4.11 17.64 5.94
CA THR A 55 -4.09 18.23 4.59
C THR A 55 -2.96 17.65 3.74
N PHE A 56 -3.32 17.07 2.59
CA PHE A 56 -2.36 16.62 1.58
C PHE A 56 -2.84 17.02 0.19
N LEU A 57 -1.90 17.08 -0.75
CA LEU A 57 -2.21 17.37 -2.15
C LEU A 57 -2.80 16.11 -2.80
N GLN A 58 -3.97 16.25 -3.43
CA GLN A 58 -4.52 15.15 -4.22
C GLN A 58 -3.57 14.78 -5.36
N ILE A 59 -3.41 13.48 -5.62
CA ILE A 59 -2.65 12.99 -6.77
C ILE A 59 -3.64 12.77 -7.91
N LEU A 60 -3.54 13.62 -8.94
CA LEU A 60 -4.34 13.47 -10.15
C LEU A 60 -3.86 12.24 -10.93
N GLY A 61 -4.78 11.31 -11.17
CA GLY A 61 -4.51 10.11 -11.93
C GLY A 61 -5.79 9.43 -12.38
N ASN A 62 -5.68 8.60 -13.42
CA ASN A 62 -6.80 7.78 -13.89
C ASN A 62 -6.97 6.58 -12.97
N PHE A 63 -7.74 6.76 -11.90
CA PHE A 63 -8.15 5.67 -11.04
C PHE A 63 -9.41 5.01 -11.61
N PRO A 64 -9.45 3.66 -11.75
CA PRO A 64 -10.58 3.00 -12.37
C PRO A 64 -11.85 3.21 -11.54
N ILE A 65 -12.97 3.51 -12.17
CA ILE A 65 -14.27 3.52 -11.51
C ILE A 65 -14.71 2.07 -11.38
N ILE A 66 -14.91 1.60 -10.14
CA ILE A 66 -15.38 0.25 -9.86
C ILE A 66 -16.86 0.31 -9.51
N GLU A 67 -17.66 -0.54 -10.16
CA GLU A 67 -19.08 -0.67 -9.86
C GLU A 67 -19.30 -1.15 -8.43
N LYS A 68 -20.35 -0.65 -7.77
CA LYS A 68 -20.59 -0.89 -6.34
C LYS A 68 -20.71 -2.37 -5.99
N ASN A 69 -21.44 -3.14 -6.80
CA ASN A 69 -21.59 -4.59 -6.71
C ASN A 69 -20.24 -5.34 -6.74
N VAL A 70 -19.22 -4.80 -7.42
CA VAL A 70 -17.88 -5.39 -7.43
C VAL A 70 -17.14 -5.02 -6.14
N SER A 71 -17.23 -3.77 -5.70
CA SER A 71 -16.58 -3.31 -4.46
C SER A 71 -17.15 -3.94 -3.19
N ASP A 72 -18.43 -4.33 -3.20
CA ASP A 72 -19.09 -5.02 -2.08
C ASP A 72 -18.50 -6.43 -1.84
N ASN A 73 -17.84 -7.01 -2.86
CA ASN A 73 -17.21 -8.32 -2.79
C ASN A 73 -15.70 -8.25 -2.47
N PHE A 74 -15.18 -7.07 -2.08
CA PHE A 74 -13.78 -6.94 -1.70
C PHE A 74 -13.49 -7.63 -0.37
N SER A 75 -12.35 -8.32 -0.33
CA SER A 75 -11.73 -8.70 0.94
C SER A 75 -11.36 -7.45 1.75
N THR A 76 -11.14 -7.62 3.06
CA THR A 76 -10.73 -6.53 3.96
C THR A 76 -9.51 -5.76 3.44
N ASP A 77 -8.52 -6.47 2.91
CA ASP A 77 -7.27 -5.87 2.42
C ASP A 77 -7.48 -5.09 1.13
N GLN A 78 -8.26 -5.66 0.19
CA GLN A 78 -8.62 -4.98 -1.05
C GLN A 78 -9.44 -3.72 -0.78
N LYS A 79 -10.38 -3.80 0.16
CA LYS A 79 -11.19 -2.65 0.57
C LYS A 79 -10.34 -1.56 1.19
N TYR A 80 -9.38 -1.93 2.05
CA TYR A 80 -8.46 -0.97 2.65
C TYR A 80 -7.59 -0.28 1.60
N LEU A 81 -6.98 -1.04 0.68
CA LEU A 81 -6.19 -0.49 -0.42
C LEU A 81 -7.03 0.46 -1.30
N TRP A 82 -8.25 0.05 -1.64
CA TRP A 82 -9.18 0.85 -2.42
C TRP A 82 -9.50 2.18 -1.74
N ASP A 83 -9.83 2.16 -0.45
CA ASP A 83 -10.17 3.36 0.31
C ASP A 83 -8.98 4.33 0.41
N ILE A 84 -7.74 3.82 0.55
CA ILE A 84 -6.51 4.63 0.50
C ILE A 84 -6.35 5.29 -0.88
N CYS A 85 -6.46 4.52 -1.96
CA CYS A 85 -6.30 5.07 -3.30
C CYS A 85 -7.34 6.15 -3.60
N MET A 86 -8.60 5.89 -3.25
CA MET A 86 -9.68 6.88 -3.36
C MET A 86 -9.35 8.15 -2.57
N ALA A 87 -8.83 8.01 -1.36
CA ALA A 87 -8.47 9.15 -0.53
C ALA A 87 -7.36 10.01 -1.16
N VAL A 88 -6.30 9.37 -1.65
CA VAL A 88 -5.17 10.05 -2.31
C VAL A 88 -5.62 10.75 -3.59
N THR A 89 -6.53 10.14 -4.36
CA THR A 89 -6.99 10.72 -5.64
C THR A 89 -8.03 11.83 -5.48
N SER A 90 -8.84 11.77 -4.42
CA SER A 90 -9.88 12.77 -4.14
C SER A 90 -9.40 13.90 -3.23
N GLY A 91 -8.25 13.71 -2.57
CA GLY A 91 -7.75 14.65 -1.56
C GLY A 91 -8.54 14.61 -0.24
N GLN A 92 -9.41 13.61 -0.04
CA GLN A 92 -10.35 13.53 1.09
C GLN A 92 -10.37 12.12 1.66
N TYR A 93 -10.42 11.97 2.98
CA TYR A 93 -10.49 10.65 3.63
C TYR A 93 -11.54 10.64 4.74
N SER A 94 -12.07 9.45 5.04
CA SER A 94 -13.00 9.29 6.16
C SER A 94 -12.25 9.22 7.49
N PRO A 95 -12.85 9.68 8.61
CA PRO A 95 -12.26 9.50 9.94
C PRO A 95 -12.01 8.03 10.28
N SER A 96 -12.84 7.11 9.78
CA SER A 96 -12.65 5.67 9.97
C SER A 96 -11.40 5.14 9.27
N LEU A 97 -11.05 5.65 8.09
CA LEU A 97 -9.83 5.31 7.39
C LEU A 97 -8.61 5.89 8.11
N ALA A 98 -8.73 7.13 8.59
CA ALA A 98 -7.67 7.86 9.30
C ALA A 98 -7.22 7.15 10.59
N ASN A 99 -8.17 6.65 11.36
CA ASN A 99 -7.93 5.98 12.63
C ASN A 99 -7.56 4.50 12.47
N LYS A 100 -7.49 3.98 11.23
CA LYS A 100 -7.14 2.59 11.00
C LYS A 100 -5.64 2.40 11.22
N ASN A 101 -5.30 1.51 12.14
CA ASN A 101 -3.90 1.19 12.39
C ASN A 101 -3.31 0.47 11.16
N PRO A 102 -2.24 1.00 10.54
CA PRO A 102 -1.59 0.33 9.41
C PRO A 102 -0.93 -1.01 9.79
N GLY A 103 -0.78 -1.29 11.09
CA GLY A 103 -0.09 -2.46 11.60
C GLY A 103 1.42 -2.27 11.61
N LYS A 104 2.12 -3.28 12.13
CA LYS A 104 3.59 -3.27 12.14
C LYS A 104 4.10 -3.52 10.72
N LEU A 105 5.16 -2.82 10.36
CA LEU A 105 5.86 -3.09 9.11
C LEU A 105 6.37 -4.54 9.10
N SER A 106 5.95 -5.35 8.14
CA SER A 106 6.47 -6.71 7.98
C SER A 106 7.82 -6.66 7.25
N HIS A 107 8.90 -7.03 7.93
CA HIS A 107 10.23 -7.08 7.32
C HIS A 107 10.44 -8.30 6.40
N THR A 108 9.54 -9.29 6.48
CA THR A 108 9.54 -10.48 5.61
C THR A 108 8.90 -10.25 4.25
N ARG A 109 8.10 -9.20 4.09
CA ARG A 109 7.46 -8.79 2.84
C ARG A 109 7.70 -7.30 2.67
N TRP A 110 8.63 -6.94 1.80
CA TRP A 110 9.11 -5.57 1.65
C TRP A 110 7.91 -4.58 1.61
N LEU A 111 7.86 -3.68 2.60
CA LEU A 111 6.92 -2.54 2.71
C LEU A 111 5.42 -2.84 2.84
N THR A 112 5.01 -4.04 3.22
CA THR A 112 3.62 -4.25 3.66
C THR A 112 3.53 -4.06 5.17
N ALA A 113 2.92 -2.96 5.61
CA ALA A 113 2.28 -2.92 6.92
C ALA A 113 0.94 -3.64 6.75
N THR A 114 0.82 -4.83 7.33
CA THR A 114 -0.41 -5.61 7.31
C THR A 114 -1.04 -5.58 8.69
N ASN A 115 -2.35 -5.35 8.74
CA ASN A 115 -3.20 -5.85 9.80
C ASN A 115 -3.73 -7.24 9.41
#